data_AF-A0A946FLR7-F1
#
_entry.id   AF-A0A946FLR7-F1
#
_cell.length_a   1.000
_cell.length_b   1.000
_cell.length_c   1.000
_cell.angle_alpha   90.00
_cell.angle_beta   90.00
_cell.angle_gamma   90.00
#
_symmetry.space_group_name_H-M   'P 1'
#
loop_
_entity.id
_entity.type
_entity.pdbx_description
1 polymer ?
#
loop_
_entity_poly.entity_id
_entity_poly.type
_entity_poly.pdbx_seq_one_letter_code
_entity_poly.pdbx_strand_id
1 'polypeptide(L)'
;LAQNSAGPGQHRGGLGTEMVFQAFSPNTKVTARNRDRTRFTGWGIAEGLAGGASKFLLNPGTNQEVNLGNTDILTMGPGDILHVSSGGAGGWGDPFKRDPAAVLLDVQRGWATLDHARETYGVVIIDGAVDLAATETERAARACAPAEGFYDLGPERTAFEKVWTDANYEALTEQLAMLPVHWRYYAKHRIFAAIDAMPADARTGDGSDVRQVFDAIVEEFPELRAAAAGL
;
A
#
# COMPACT_ATOMS: atom_id res chain seq x y z
N LEU A 1 -9.95 -14.68 7.75
CA LEU A 1 -10.16 -13.28 7.31
C LEU A 1 -8.91 -12.57 7.75
N ALA A 2 -8.31 -11.75 6.89
CA ALA A 2 -7.03 -11.12 7.18
C ALA A 2 -7.14 -10.21 8.41
N GLN A 3 -6.60 -10.67 9.54
CA GLN A 3 -6.64 -9.96 10.83
C GLN A 3 -5.93 -8.60 10.70
N ASN A 4 -6.45 -7.57 11.37
CA ASN A 4 -5.95 -6.18 11.36
C ASN A 4 -5.89 -5.53 9.96
N SER A 5 -6.48 -6.12 8.92
CA SER A 5 -6.34 -5.60 7.56
C SER A 5 -7.25 -4.43 7.24
N ALA A 6 -8.29 -4.20 8.04
CA ALA A 6 -9.30 -3.20 7.73
C ALA A 6 -8.90 -1.82 8.23
N GLY A 7 -9.25 -0.80 7.44
CA GLY A 7 -9.07 0.59 7.78
C GLY A 7 -9.79 0.94 9.07
N PRO A 8 -9.06 1.45 10.06
CA PRO A 8 -9.66 1.89 11.30
C PRO A 8 -10.61 3.08 11.12
N GLY A 9 -11.65 3.14 11.94
CA GLY A 9 -12.55 4.27 12.02
C GLY A 9 -13.66 4.03 13.03
N GLN A 10 -14.48 5.04 13.31
CA GLN A 10 -15.73 4.87 14.06
C GLN A 10 -16.54 3.70 13.47
N HIS A 11 -16.59 3.65 12.14
CA HIS A 11 -17.00 2.48 11.37
C HIS A 11 -15.78 1.91 10.64
N ARG A 12 -15.26 0.78 11.13
CA ARG A 12 -14.15 0.04 10.51
C ARG A 12 -14.54 -0.42 9.10
N GLY A 13 -13.58 -0.38 8.18
CA GLY A 13 -13.76 -0.93 6.82
C GLY A 13 -13.97 -2.45 6.79
N GLY A 14 -14.25 -3.01 5.61
CA GLY A 14 -14.28 -4.46 5.42
C GLY A 14 -12.89 -5.10 5.57
N LEU A 15 -12.83 -6.31 6.15
CA LEU A 15 -11.59 -7.11 6.20
C LEU A 15 -11.27 -7.68 4.83
N GLY A 16 -9.99 -7.95 4.62
CA GLY A 16 -9.52 -8.77 3.53
C GLY A 16 -9.82 -10.25 3.79
N THR A 17 -9.78 -11.04 2.72
CA THR A 17 -9.76 -12.50 2.81
C THR A 17 -8.33 -12.98 2.66
N GLU A 18 -7.97 -14.05 3.35
CA GLU A 18 -6.66 -14.70 3.23
C GLU A 18 -6.82 -16.16 2.80
N MET A 19 -5.85 -16.64 2.05
CA MET A 19 -5.74 -18.02 1.60
C MET A 19 -4.28 -18.44 1.71
N VAL A 20 -4.04 -19.63 2.24
CA VAL A 20 -2.72 -20.22 2.37
C VAL A 20 -2.69 -21.54 1.63
N PHE A 21 -1.76 -21.68 0.71
CA PHE A 21 -1.56 -22.87 -0.11
C PHE A 21 -0.17 -23.44 0.14
N GLN A 22 -0.06 -24.76 0.20
CA GLN A 22 1.23 -25.44 0.20
C GLN A 22 1.39 -26.24 -1.09
N ALA A 23 2.53 -26.09 -1.75
CA ALA A 23 2.88 -26.92 -2.89
C ALA A 23 3.39 -28.29 -2.42
N PHE A 24 2.88 -29.37 -3.02
CA PHE A 24 3.29 -30.74 -2.73
C PHE A 24 4.08 -31.40 -3.87
N SER A 25 4.11 -30.76 -5.04
CA SER A 25 4.76 -31.29 -6.25
C SER A 25 5.74 -30.29 -6.83
N PRO A 26 6.86 -30.75 -7.40
CA PRO A 26 7.83 -29.86 -8.03
C PRO A 26 7.23 -29.13 -9.22
N ASN A 27 7.74 -27.93 -9.50
CA ASN A 27 7.31 -27.08 -10.61
C ASN A 27 5.83 -26.69 -10.57
N THR A 28 5.21 -26.61 -9.38
CA THR A 28 3.83 -26.14 -9.24
C THR A 28 3.77 -24.68 -9.71
N LYS A 29 2.91 -24.38 -10.69
CA LYS A 29 2.76 -23.03 -11.24
C LYS A 29 1.53 -22.36 -10.66
N VAL A 30 1.70 -21.15 -10.16
CA VAL A 30 0.58 -20.30 -9.73
C VAL A 30 0.53 -19.08 -10.64
N THR A 31 -0.62 -18.86 -11.25
CA THR A 31 -0.91 -17.65 -12.02
C THR A 31 -1.78 -16.72 -11.18
N ALA A 32 -1.26 -15.55 -10.84
CA ALA A 32 -1.94 -14.56 -10.00
C ALA A 32 -1.96 -13.21 -10.73
N ARG A 33 -2.95 -13.02 -11.60
CA ARG A 33 -3.07 -11.79 -12.41
C ARG A 33 -3.79 -10.67 -11.65
N ASN A 34 -3.46 -9.43 -11.99
CA ASN A 34 -4.11 -8.22 -11.46
C ASN A 34 -4.12 -8.17 -9.93
N ARG A 35 -2.97 -8.46 -9.30
CA ARG A 35 -2.80 -8.33 -7.85
C ARG A 35 -2.55 -6.87 -7.49
N ASP A 36 -3.62 -6.10 -7.63
CA ASP A 36 -3.66 -4.69 -7.27
C ASP A 36 -3.69 -4.50 -5.75
N ARG A 37 -3.52 -3.25 -5.31
CA ARG A 37 -3.51 -2.86 -3.90
C ARG A 37 -2.40 -3.52 -3.05
N THR A 38 -1.30 -3.89 -3.67
CA THR A 38 -0.07 -4.39 -3.00
C THR A 38 0.79 -3.26 -2.44
N ARG A 39 0.60 -2.03 -2.93
CA ARG A 39 1.27 -0.81 -2.45
C ARG A 39 0.29 0.25 -1.93
N PHE A 40 -0.74 0.60 -2.69
CA PHE A 40 -1.74 1.60 -2.30
C PHE A 40 -3.04 0.93 -1.91
N THR A 41 -3.64 1.34 -0.80
CA THR A 41 -4.75 0.62 -0.17
C THR A 41 -6.06 1.39 -0.30
N GLY A 42 -7.16 0.86 0.27
CA GLY A 42 -8.43 1.59 0.33
C GLY A 42 -8.33 2.76 1.30
N TRP A 43 -8.72 3.96 0.85
CA TRP A 43 -8.59 5.19 1.63
C TRP A 43 -9.59 5.24 2.78
N GLY A 44 -9.15 5.82 3.90
CA GLY A 44 -10.03 6.24 4.97
C GLY A 44 -10.73 7.55 4.61
N ILE A 45 -11.89 7.81 5.22
CA ILE A 45 -12.69 9.00 4.96
C ILE A 45 -13.19 9.63 6.26
N ALA A 46 -13.26 10.96 6.28
CA ALA A 46 -13.73 11.75 7.42
C ALA A 46 -13.07 11.32 8.75
N GLU A 47 -11.75 11.47 8.87
CA GLU A 47 -10.91 11.02 10.00
C GLU A 47 -10.73 9.49 10.13
N GLY A 48 -11.43 8.69 9.31
CA GLY A 48 -11.13 7.27 9.16
C GLY A 48 -9.77 7.05 8.51
N LEU A 49 -9.14 5.92 8.80
CA LEU A 49 -7.80 5.56 8.35
C LEU A 49 -7.82 4.57 7.19
N ALA A 50 -6.77 4.60 6.37
CA ALA A 50 -6.60 3.69 5.24
C ALA A 50 -6.51 2.22 5.68
N GLY A 51 -6.99 1.32 4.82
CA GLY A 51 -6.90 -0.12 5.04
C GLY A 51 -5.50 -0.69 4.81
N GLY A 52 -5.32 -1.95 5.19
CA GLY A 52 -4.09 -2.69 4.95
C GLY A 52 -3.94 -3.14 3.50
N ALA A 53 -2.69 -3.26 3.04
CA ALA A 53 -2.36 -3.72 1.70
C ALA A 53 -2.68 -5.21 1.50
N SER A 54 -2.92 -5.58 0.24
CA SER A 54 -2.96 -6.98 -0.17
C SER A 54 -1.56 -7.60 -0.06
N LYS A 55 -1.48 -8.88 0.32
CA LYS A 55 -0.20 -9.57 0.51
C LYS A 55 -0.08 -10.72 -0.49
N PHE A 56 1.12 -10.87 -1.04
CA PHE A 56 1.48 -12.02 -1.85
C PHE A 56 2.85 -12.50 -1.42
N LEU A 57 2.89 -13.43 -0.48
CA LEU A 57 4.11 -13.84 0.21
C LEU A 57 4.39 -15.30 -0.10
N LEU A 58 5.62 -15.58 -0.51
CA LEU A 58 6.17 -16.93 -0.53
C LEU A 58 6.91 -17.18 0.78
N ASN A 59 6.69 -18.33 1.39
CA ASN A 59 7.33 -18.81 2.61
C ASN A 59 7.33 -17.80 3.76
N PRO A 60 6.16 -17.21 4.13
CA PRO A 60 6.09 -16.18 5.16
C PRO A 60 6.56 -16.69 6.52
N GLY A 61 7.26 -15.83 7.28
CA GLY A 61 7.81 -16.14 8.60
C GLY A 61 9.08 -17.01 8.58
N THR A 62 9.70 -17.18 7.42
CA THR A 62 10.94 -17.97 7.25
C THR A 62 12.10 -17.10 6.75
N ASN A 63 13.31 -17.64 6.75
CA ASN A 63 14.47 -17.00 6.11
C ASN A 63 14.41 -16.99 4.57
N GLN A 64 13.38 -17.62 3.98
CA GLN A 64 13.11 -17.65 2.55
C GLN A 64 11.86 -16.83 2.19
N GLU A 65 11.39 -15.96 3.10
CA GLU A 65 10.24 -15.12 2.81
C GLU A 65 10.53 -14.19 1.62
N VAL A 66 9.62 -14.18 0.64
CA VAL A 66 9.66 -13.25 -0.49
C VAL A 66 8.31 -12.56 -0.62
N ASN A 67 8.31 -11.22 -0.59
CA ASN A 67 7.15 -10.44 -1.01
C ASN A 67 7.12 -10.35 -2.53
N LEU A 68 6.21 -11.09 -3.14
CA LEU A 68 6.06 -11.22 -4.58
C LEU A 68 5.37 -9.99 -5.21
N GLY A 69 4.81 -9.07 -4.42
CA GLY A 69 4.12 -7.90 -4.92
C GLY A 69 3.06 -8.25 -5.98
N ASN A 70 3.13 -7.61 -7.15
CA ASN A 70 2.25 -7.86 -8.30
C ASN A 70 2.89 -8.79 -9.34
N THR A 71 3.45 -9.93 -8.89
CA THR A 71 4.03 -10.95 -9.77
C THR A 71 2.93 -11.83 -10.39
N ASP A 72 2.90 -11.93 -11.72
CA ASP A 72 1.86 -12.67 -12.45
C ASP A 72 2.02 -14.19 -12.40
N ILE A 73 3.26 -14.70 -12.42
CA ILE A 73 3.55 -16.13 -12.50
C ILE A 73 4.61 -16.50 -11.46
N LEU A 74 4.25 -17.42 -10.58
CA LEU A 74 5.13 -17.99 -9.56
C LEU A 74 5.37 -19.48 -9.86
N THR A 75 6.58 -19.95 -9.57
CA THR A 75 6.92 -21.38 -9.57
C THR A 75 7.27 -21.80 -8.16
N MET A 76 6.65 -22.85 -7.66
CA MET A 76 6.82 -23.38 -6.31
C MET A 76 7.37 -24.80 -6.34
N GLY A 77 8.21 -25.12 -5.35
CA GLY A 77 8.66 -26.46 -5.04
C GLY A 77 7.85 -27.13 -3.92
N PRO A 78 8.04 -28.44 -3.67
CA PRO A 78 7.39 -29.12 -2.55
C PRO A 78 7.81 -28.50 -1.22
N GLY A 79 6.83 -28.17 -0.38
CA GLY A 79 7.03 -27.53 0.92
C GLY A 79 6.88 -26.00 0.90
N ASP A 80 6.92 -25.36 -0.27
CA ASP A 80 6.69 -23.92 -0.36
C ASP A 80 5.26 -23.57 0.07
N ILE A 81 5.13 -22.51 0.87
CA ILE A 81 3.88 -21.98 1.38
C ILE A 81 3.62 -20.63 0.71
N LEU A 82 2.49 -20.52 0.03
CA LEU A 82 2.02 -19.29 -0.58
C LEU A 82 0.90 -18.69 0.26
N HIS A 83 1.11 -17.48 0.78
CA HIS A 83 0.10 -16.71 1.47
C HIS A 83 -0.40 -15.58 0.57
N VAL A 84 -1.69 -15.63 0.27
CA VAL A 84 -2.41 -14.64 -0.53
C VAL A 84 -3.44 -13.97 0.36
N SER A 85 -3.38 -12.64 0.51
CA SER A 85 -4.47 -11.88 1.13
C SER A 85 -4.91 -10.72 0.25
N SER A 86 -6.21 -10.43 0.26
CA SER A 86 -6.72 -9.15 -0.26
C SER A 86 -6.45 -8.04 0.77
N GLY A 87 -6.40 -6.79 0.30
CA GLY A 87 -6.38 -5.64 1.19
C GLY A 87 -7.72 -5.48 1.92
N GLY A 88 -7.71 -4.74 3.04
CA GLY A 88 -8.95 -4.27 3.65
C GLY A 88 -9.40 -2.94 3.06
N ALA A 89 -10.69 -2.64 3.24
CA ALA A 89 -11.23 -1.33 2.87
C ALA A 89 -10.87 -0.29 3.94
N GLY A 90 -10.87 0.99 3.57
CA GLY A 90 -10.65 2.08 4.52
C GLY A 90 -11.81 2.26 5.50
N GLY A 91 -11.53 2.89 6.64
CA GLY A 91 -12.53 3.19 7.66
C GLY A 91 -13.20 4.54 7.47
N TRP A 92 -14.28 4.76 8.21
CA TRP A 92 -14.99 6.03 8.27
C TRP A 92 -15.04 6.55 9.72
N GLY A 93 -14.83 7.85 9.90
CA GLY A 93 -14.90 8.49 11.22
C GLY A 93 -13.66 8.25 12.07
N ASP A 94 -13.46 9.09 13.07
CA ASP A 94 -12.38 8.94 14.06
C ASP A 94 -12.42 7.55 14.75
N PRO A 95 -11.35 6.74 14.66
CA PRO A 95 -11.23 5.46 15.37
C PRO A 95 -11.47 5.54 16.88
N PHE A 96 -11.09 6.64 17.54
CA PHE A 96 -11.30 6.81 18.97
C PHE A 96 -12.77 7.04 19.35
N LYS A 97 -13.65 7.32 18.36
CA LYS A 97 -15.11 7.38 18.54
C LYS A 97 -15.81 6.04 18.35
N ARG A 98 -15.09 4.97 17.97
CA ARG A 98 -15.68 3.63 17.84
C ARG A 98 -16.16 3.12 19.21
N ASP A 99 -17.32 2.47 19.24
CA ASP A 99 -17.86 1.83 20.44
C ASP A 99 -16.89 0.76 20.99
N PRO A 100 -16.40 0.87 22.24
CA PRO A 100 -15.53 -0.13 22.84
C PRO A 100 -16.10 -1.56 22.82
N ALA A 101 -17.42 -1.72 22.95
CA ALA A 101 -18.05 -3.05 22.87
C ALA A 101 -17.95 -3.66 21.46
N ALA A 102 -18.04 -2.82 20.42
CA ALA A 102 -17.82 -3.26 19.04
C ALA A 102 -16.34 -3.65 18.80
N VAL A 103 -15.39 -2.94 19.41
CA VAL A 103 -13.96 -3.31 19.36
C VAL A 103 -13.70 -4.64 20.07
N LEU A 104 -14.31 -4.87 21.24
CA LEU A 104 -14.25 -6.16 21.92
C LEU A 104 -14.77 -7.29 21.03
N LEU A 105 -15.89 -7.07 20.33
CA LEU A 105 -16.43 -8.04 19.39
C LEU A 105 -15.48 -8.31 18.21
N ASP A 106 -14.82 -7.29 17.68
CA ASP A 106 -13.78 -7.45 16.64
C ASP A 106 -12.63 -8.34 17.16
N VAL A 107 -12.19 -8.15 18.40
CA VAL A 107 -11.14 -8.98 19.03
C VAL A 107 -11.61 -10.41 19.26
N GLN A 108 -12.81 -10.61 19.81
CA GLN A 108 -13.40 -11.94 20.05
C GLN A 108 -13.57 -12.74 18.76
N ARG A 109 -13.80 -12.06 17.63
CA ARG A 109 -13.90 -12.67 16.30
C ARG A 109 -12.54 -12.90 15.62
N GLY A 110 -11.44 -12.51 16.26
CA GLY A 110 -10.10 -12.58 15.69
C GLY A 110 -9.87 -11.60 14.53
N TRP A 111 -10.70 -10.57 14.41
CA TRP A 111 -10.58 -9.55 13.37
C TRP A 111 -9.56 -8.47 13.73
N ALA A 112 -9.43 -8.22 15.03
CA ALA A 112 -8.43 -7.36 15.62
C ALA A 112 -7.63 -8.13 16.68
N THR A 113 -6.36 -7.76 16.87
CA THR A 113 -5.57 -8.18 18.05
C THR A 113 -5.82 -7.23 19.22
N LEU A 114 -5.49 -7.65 20.45
CA LEU A 114 -5.53 -6.78 21.64
C LEU A 114 -4.66 -5.52 21.48
N ASP A 115 -3.45 -5.68 20.93
CA ASP A 115 -2.54 -4.56 20.69
C ASP A 115 -3.15 -3.56 19.70
N HIS A 116 -3.64 -4.05 18.56
CA HIS A 116 -4.37 -3.23 17.60
C HIS A 116 -5.59 -2.52 18.22
N ALA A 117 -6.38 -3.19 19.06
CA ALA A 117 -7.51 -2.58 19.77
C ALA A 117 -7.08 -1.36 20.61
N ARG A 118 -5.97 -1.50 21.34
CA ARG A 118 -5.41 -0.43 22.17
C ARG A 118 -4.79 0.68 21.34
N GLU A 119 -3.91 0.33 20.41
CA GLU A 119 -3.11 1.29 19.66
C GLU A 119 -3.94 2.15 18.72
N THR A 120 -4.95 1.54 18.11
CA THR A 120 -5.73 2.14 17.03
C THR A 120 -7.03 2.76 17.50
N TYR A 121 -7.74 2.10 18.43
CA TYR A 121 -9.04 2.56 18.92
C TYR A 121 -8.99 3.13 20.33
N GLY A 122 -7.83 3.07 20.99
CA GLY A 122 -7.66 3.45 22.40
C GLY A 122 -8.40 2.54 23.36
N VAL A 123 -8.84 1.35 22.93
CA VAL A 123 -9.67 0.46 23.75
C VAL A 123 -8.80 -0.54 24.50
N VAL A 124 -8.91 -0.54 25.82
CA VAL A 124 -8.17 -1.45 26.69
C VAL A 124 -9.06 -2.63 27.04
N ILE A 125 -8.59 -3.84 26.77
CA ILE A 125 -9.30 -5.09 27.04
C ILE A 125 -8.45 -5.94 27.98
N ILE A 126 -9.02 -6.33 29.11
CA ILE A 126 -8.37 -7.13 30.16
C ILE A 126 -9.31 -8.30 30.48
N ASP A 127 -8.75 -9.52 30.54
CA ASP A 127 -9.49 -10.75 30.84
C ASP A 127 -10.78 -10.94 30.03
N GLY A 128 -10.77 -10.51 28.76
CA GLY A 128 -11.90 -10.64 27.83
C GLY A 128 -13.02 -9.61 28.00
N ALA A 129 -12.82 -8.58 28.82
CA ALA A 129 -13.75 -7.47 29.02
C ALA A 129 -13.09 -6.12 28.73
N VAL A 130 -13.90 -5.13 28.33
CA VAL A 130 -13.43 -3.74 28.18
C VAL A 130 -13.20 -3.13 29.56
N ASP A 131 -12.01 -2.58 29.78
CA ASP A 131 -11.76 -1.66 30.90
C ASP A 131 -12.10 -0.24 30.45
N LEU A 132 -13.26 0.26 30.89
CA LEU A 132 -13.77 1.57 30.50
C LEU A 132 -12.90 2.71 31.04
N ALA A 133 -12.44 2.63 32.29
CA ALA A 133 -11.64 3.68 32.90
C ALA A 133 -10.26 3.79 32.22
N ALA A 134 -9.63 2.65 31.93
CA ALA A 134 -8.38 2.61 31.18
C ALA A 134 -8.57 3.07 29.73
N THR A 135 -9.68 2.70 29.09
CA THR A 135 -10.03 3.16 27.73
C THR A 135 -10.21 4.68 27.66
N GLU A 136 -10.93 5.27 28.62
CA GLU A 136 -11.10 6.73 28.70
C GLU A 136 -9.76 7.43 28.89
N THR A 137 -8.91 6.91 29.76
CA THR A 137 -7.56 7.44 30.01
C THR A 137 -6.68 7.35 28.75
N GLU A 138 -6.68 6.20 28.08
CA GLU A 138 -5.91 5.97 26.86
C GLU A 138 -6.36 6.90 25.72
N ARG A 139 -7.68 7.05 25.53
CA ARG A 139 -8.26 7.97 24.53
C ARG A 139 -7.95 9.43 24.85
N ALA A 140 -8.06 9.84 26.11
CA ALA A 140 -7.74 11.21 26.52
C ALA A 140 -6.25 11.53 26.33
N ALA A 141 -5.36 10.59 26.63
CA ALA A 141 -3.91 10.76 26.45
C ALA A 141 -3.49 10.85 24.98
N ARG A 142 -4.26 10.21 24.07
CA ARG A 142 -3.97 10.14 22.63
C ARG A 142 -4.86 11.03 21.78
N ALA A 143 -5.69 11.88 22.38
CA ALA A 143 -6.49 12.87 21.67
C ALA A 143 -5.56 13.86 20.95
N CYS A 144 -5.10 13.45 19.77
CA CYS A 144 -4.37 14.29 18.83
C CYS A 144 -5.37 15.10 18.01
N ALA A 145 -4.90 16.17 17.38
CA ALA A 145 -5.70 16.87 16.39
C ALA A 145 -6.16 15.87 15.30
N PRO A 146 -7.40 16.01 14.79
CA PRO A 146 -7.87 15.17 13.70
C PRO A 146 -6.90 15.25 12.51
N ALA A 147 -6.73 14.13 11.81
CA ALA A 147 -5.91 14.09 10.61
C ALA A 147 -6.33 15.18 9.62
N GLU A 148 -5.37 15.90 9.05
CA GLU A 148 -5.66 16.97 8.09
C GLU A 148 -6.26 16.37 6.80
N GLY A 149 -7.43 16.86 6.40
CA GLY A 149 -8.07 16.50 5.14
C GLY A 149 -9.25 15.52 5.26
N PHE A 150 -10.00 15.38 4.17
CA PHE A 150 -11.18 14.51 4.12
C PHE A 150 -10.84 13.03 3.87
N TYR A 151 -9.68 12.75 3.28
CA TYR A 151 -9.22 11.41 2.92
C TYR A 151 -7.91 11.09 3.66
N ASP A 152 -7.84 9.91 4.26
CA ASP A 152 -6.55 9.29 4.58
C ASP A 152 -6.16 8.34 3.44
N LEU A 153 -5.14 8.73 2.67
CA LEU A 153 -4.67 7.99 1.51
C LEU A 153 -3.75 6.81 1.90
N GLY A 154 -3.33 6.74 3.15
CA GLY A 154 -2.36 5.78 3.66
C GLY A 154 -0.90 6.20 3.44
N PRO A 155 0.02 5.74 4.31
CA PRO A 155 1.39 6.22 4.36
C PRO A 155 2.17 5.93 3.07
N GLU A 156 1.89 4.81 2.39
CA GLU A 156 2.55 4.41 1.15
C GLU A 156 2.19 5.34 0.00
N ARG A 157 0.93 5.80 -0.06
CA ARG A 157 0.47 6.75 -1.07
C ARG A 157 1.06 8.13 -0.79
N THR A 158 1.02 8.59 0.46
CA THR A 158 1.64 9.86 0.87
C THR A 158 3.14 9.87 0.57
N ALA A 159 3.86 8.78 0.87
CA ALA A 159 5.28 8.66 0.56
C ALA A 159 5.55 8.68 -0.96
N PHE A 160 4.67 8.05 -1.75
CA PHE A 160 4.78 8.06 -3.20
C PHE A 160 4.54 9.45 -3.79
N GLU A 161 3.53 10.19 -3.34
CA GLU A 161 3.20 11.53 -3.85
C GLU A 161 4.22 12.59 -3.43
N LYS A 162 4.99 12.37 -2.37
CA LYS A 162 6.18 13.20 -2.06
C LYS A 162 7.26 13.12 -3.13
N VAL A 163 7.33 12.01 -3.86
CA VAL A 163 8.29 11.81 -4.96
C VAL A 163 7.65 12.16 -6.28
N TRP A 164 6.46 11.63 -6.52
CA TRP A 164 5.67 11.86 -7.72
C TRP A 164 4.66 12.97 -7.48
N THR A 165 5.20 14.17 -7.36
CA THR A 165 4.44 15.42 -7.29
C THR A 165 3.66 15.69 -8.57
N ASP A 166 2.73 16.65 -8.54
CA ASP A 166 2.01 17.10 -9.74
C ASP A 166 2.99 17.55 -10.85
N ALA A 167 4.05 18.29 -10.49
CA ALA A 167 5.06 18.75 -11.44
C ALA A 167 5.86 17.60 -12.06
N ASN A 168 6.21 16.57 -11.29
CA ASN A 168 6.88 15.37 -11.82
C ASN A 168 5.94 14.57 -12.73
N TYR A 169 4.66 14.46 -12.39
CA TYR A 169 3.66 13.80 -13.24
C TYR A 169 3.36 14.56 -14.53
N GLU A 170 3.29 15.89 -14.45
CA GLU A 170 3.12 16.77 -15.60
C GLU A 170 4.31 16.60 -16.55
N ALA A 171 5.54 16.74 -16.06
CA ALA A 171 6.75 16.53 -16.84
C ALA A 171 6.78 15.14 -17.48
N LEU A 172 6.48 14.08 -16.72
CA LEU A 172 6.41 12.73 -17.26
C LEU A 172 5.40 12.62 -18.41
N THR A 173 4.21 13.17 -18.21
CA THR A 173 3.11 13.08 -19.18
C THR A 173 3.46 13.81 -20.48
N GLU A 174 4.00 15.02 -20.37
CA GLU A 174 4.46 15.80 -21.51
C GLU A 174 5.55 15.06 -22.30
N GLN A 175 6.59 14.58 -21.63
CA GLN A 175 7.70 13.89 -22.30
C GLN A 175 7.24 12.59 -22.98
N LEU A 176 6.43 11.77 -22.30
CA LEU A 176 5.91 10.55 -22.89
C LEU A 176 4.97 10.82 -24.08
N ALA A 177 4.25 11.94 -24.08
CA ALA A 177 3.38 12.31 -25.20
C ALA A 177 4.16 12.56 -26.50
N MET A 178 5.40 13.03 -26.40
CA MET A 178 6.30 13.25 -27.56
C MET A 178 6.83 11.94 -28.17
N LEU A 179 6.77 10.82 -27.43
CA LEU A 179 7.26 9.54 -27.91
C LEU A 179 6.20 8.76 -28.71
N PRO A 180 6.61 7.94 -29.69
CA PRO A 180 5.74 6.93 -30.29
C PRO A 180 5.15 6.01 -29.22
N VAL A 181 3.88 5.63 -29.40
CA VAL A 181 3.11 4.84 -28.41
C VAL A 181 3.85 3.59 -27.93
N HIS A 182 4.53 2.87 -28.83
CA HIS A 182 5.26 1.63 -28.51
C HIS A 182 6.51 1.85 -27.62
N TRP A 183 7.05 3.07 -27.57
CA TRP A 183 8.16 3.45 -26.69
C TRP A 183 7.73 3.96 -25.32
N ARG A 184 6.50 4.47 -25.18
CA ARG A 184 6.02 5.12 -23.95
C ARG A 184 6.11 4.22 -22.73
N TYR A 185 5.77 2.94 -22.88
CA TYR A 185 5.86 1.98 -21.77
C TYR A 185 7.31 1.79 -21.31
N TYR A 186 8.24 1.59 -22.25
CA TYR A 186 9.65 1.40 -21.96
C TYR A 186 10.26 2.64 -21.28
N ALA A 187 10.08 3.82 -21.88
CA ALA A 187 10.60 5.07 -21.33
C ALA A 187 10.02 5.37 -19.94
N LYS A 188 8.71 5.18 -19.75
CA LYS A 188 8.06 5.35 -18.44
C LYS A 188 8.74 4.49 -17.38
N HIS A 189 8.94 3.19 -17.63
CA HIS A 189 9.53 2.29 -16.63
C HIS A 189 10.98 2.67 -16.30
N ARG A 190 11.76 3.10 -17.31
CA ARG A 190 13.11 3.60 -17.08
C ARG A 190 13.14 4.88 -16.25
N ILE A 191 12.22 5.82 -16.51
CA ILE A 191 12.11 7.05 -15.72
C ILE A 191 11.77 6.70 -14.27
N PHE A 192 10.76 5.85 -14.04
CA PHE A 192 10.40 5.41 -12.69
C PHE A 192 11.58 4.77 -11.96
N ALA A 193 12.27 3.82 -12.60
CA ALA A 193 13.41 3.15 -11.99
C ALA A 193 14.57 4.12 -11.67
N ALA A 194 14.85 5.08 -12.54
CA ALA A 194 15.90 6.07 -12.32
C ALA A 194 15.56 7.02 -11.18
N ILE A 195 14.33 7.55 -11.13
CA ILE A 195 13.87 8.42 -10.04
C ILE A 195 13.87 7.67 -8.71
N ASP A 196 13.41 6.42 -8.68
CA ASP A 196 13.42 5.60 -7.46
C ASP A 196 14.84 5.32 -6.95
N ALA A 197 15.83 5.23 -7.85
CA ALA A 197 17.25 5.03 -7.50
C ALA A 197 17.97 6.30 -7.03
N MET A 198 17.43 7.50 -7.29
CA MET A 198 18.04 8.75 -6.83
C MET A 198 18.00 8.87 -5.30
N PRO A 199 19.05 9.38 -4.65
CA PRO A 199 19.01 9.72 -3.22
C PRO A 199 17.85 10.66 -2.90
N ALA A 200 17.18 10.47 -1.76
CA ALA A 200 15.98 11.24 -1.41
C ALA A 200 16.25 12.75 -1.25
N ASP A 201 17.45 13.12 -0.80
CA ASP A 201 17.96 14.48 -0.64
C ASP A 201 18.37 15.15 -1.95
N ALA A 202 18.55 14.36 -3.02
CA ALA A 202 18.91 14.87 -4.34
C ALA A 202 17.68 15.15 -5.24
N ARG A 203 16.48 14.72 -4.84
CA ARG A 203 15.24 14.90 -5.63
C ARG A 203 14.67 16.29 -5.42
N THR A 204 14.37 16.99 -6.52
CA THR A 204 13.80 18.35 -6.47
C THR A 204 12.29 18.33 -6.43
N GLY A 205 11.66 17.37 -7.12
CA GLY A 205 10.20 17.25 -7.18
C GLY A 205 9.50 18.33 -8.02
N ASP A 206 10.22 19.10 -8.83
CA ASP A 206 9.69 20.20 -9.67
C ASP A 206 9.60 19.85 -11.18
N GLY A 207 9.75 18.56 -11.51
CA GLY A 207 9.78 18.03 -12.87
C GLY A 207 11.16 18.02 -13.52
N SER A 208 12.18 18.70 -12.96
CA SER A 208 13.52 18.75 -13.55
C SER A 208 14.20 17.38 -13.57
N ASP A 209 14.09 16.61 -12.48
CA ASP A 209 14.62 15.24 -12.39
C ASP A 209 14.07 14.35 -13.51
N VAL A 210 12.77 14.44 -13.77
CA VAL A 210 12.08 13.66 -14.81
C VAL A 210 12.56 14.05 -16.21
N ARG A 211 12.68 15.36 -16.48
CA ARG A 211 13.19 15.87 -17.77
C ARG A 211 14.64 15.43 -18.00
N GLN A 212 15.50 15.56 -16.99
CA GLN A 212 16.90 15.14 -17.09
C GLN A 212 17.04 13.65 -17.40
N VAL A 213 16.27 12.80 -16.72
CA VAL A 213 16.28 11.35 -16.98
C VAL A 213 15.76 11.04 -18.38
N PHE A 214 14.71 11.74 -18.83
CA PHE A 214 14.19 11.58 -20.18
C PHE A 214 15.23 11.95 -21.24
N ASP A 215 15.92 13.08 -21.09
CA ASP A 215 16.98 13.51 -22.00
C ASP A 215 18.07 12.46 -22.11
N ALA A 216 18.50 11.87 -20.99
CA ALA A 216 19.48 10.78 -20.97
C ALA A 216 18.99 9.53 -21.74
N ILE A 217 17.70 9.18 -21.65
CA ILE A 217 17.12 8.07 -22.42
C ILE A 217 17.12 8.40 -23.93
N VAL A 218 16.80 9.63 -24.30
CA VAL A 218 16.80 10.09 -25.70
C VAL A 218 18.21 10.16 -26.28
N GLU A 219 19.22 10.50 -25.47
CA GLU A 219 20.64 10.42 -25.85
C GLU A 219 21.10 8.98 -26.09
N GLU A 220 20.68 8.04 -25.23
CA GLU A 220 20.98 6.62 -25.37
C GLU A 220 20.31 5.99 -26.61
N PHE A 221 19.11 6.46 -26.97
CA PHE A 221 18.36 5.98 -28.14
C PHE A 221 18.05 7.11 -29.13
N PRO A 222 18.97 7.44 -30.05
CA PRO A 222 18.77 8.52 -31.03
C PRO A 222 17.55 8.36 -31.95
N GLU A 223 17.03 7.14 -32.09
CA GLU A 223 15.78 6.85 -32.81
C GLU A 223 14.57 7.58 -32.19
N LEU A 224 14.60 7.85 -30.88
CA LEU A 224 13.58 8.63 -30.18
C LEU A 224 13.64 10.12 -30.58
N ARG A 225 14.81 10.65 -30.89
CA ARG A 225 15.00 12.05 -31.33
C ARG A 225 14.27 12.34 -32.64
N ALA A 226 14.38 11.43 -33.61
CA ALA A 226 13.72 11.56 -34.91
C ALA A 226 12.19 11.46 -34.79
N ALA A 227 11.70 10.67 -33.83
CA ALA A 227 10.28 10.50 -33.59
C ALA A 227 9.64 11.66 -32.79
N ALA A 228 10.39 12.26 -31.86
CA ALA A 228 9.94 13.43 -31.09
C ALA A 228 9.92 14.72 -31.92
N ALA A 229 10.78 14.84 -32.94
CA ALA A 229 10.85 16.01 -33.83
C ALA A 229 9.82 15.99 -34.99
N GLY A 230 9.04 14.92 -35.13
CA GLY A 230 8.06 14.71 -36.21
C GLY A 230 6.59 14.91 -35.82
N LEU A 231 6.32 15.37 -34.59
CA LEU A 231 5.02 15.81 -34.08
C LEU A 231 4.98 17.34 -34.00
#